data_AF-A0AAE0ZEX2-F1
#
_entry.id   AF-A0AAE0ZEX2-F1
#
_cell.length_a   1.000
_cell.length_b   1.000
_cell.length_c   1.000
_cell.angle_alpha   90.00
_cell.angle_beta   90.00
_cell.angle_gamma   90.00
#
_symmetry.space_group_name_H-M   'P 1'
#
loop_
_entity.id
_entity.type
_entity.pdbx_description
1 polymer ?
#
loop_
_entity_poly.entity_id
_entity_poly.type
_entity_poly.pdbx_seq_one_letter_code
_entity_poly.pdbx_strand_id
1 'polypeptide(L)'
;MHSLFLENHPNLQVGYDSYRKRVVAKGISFAKLGVEECEQCMAFKLHEHSQPQENPDCDSCKIQLKHKRNYVSGRIHYKKDAEEDPDEGTTIYVAADMQKVIMLPSMPGVKSCVFVNRLVAYHETFAPLGDQYKKKHAKQVTSILWHEGISGRSAADVTSAFIKAISMMGEDAKDIVIWCDNCSAQNKNWTLFTSITRYINSNAGVLPKTVTFKYLETGHTFLSADSFHGLVENNMRRRKNVYNFHDFVTVVQTCGGAPKTVEMQYHDFVEWDKRVSGGKTVKIPYLKQIQEAQRIFFSNYYTMMTFLKSVTF
;
A
#
# COMPACT_ATOMS: atom_id res chain seq x y z
N MET A 1 23.00 -11.59 1.52
CA MET A 1 22.66 -12.89 0.89
C MET A 1 23.91 -13.72 0.60
N HIS A 2 24.92 -13.21 -0.11
CA HIS A 2 26.19 -13.94 -0.31
C HIS A 2 26.95 -14.20 1.00
N SER A 3 27.10 -13.20 1.87
CA SER A 3 27.73 -13.38 3.20
C SER A 3 26.98 -14.42 4.06
N LEU A 4 25.65 -14.31 4.14
CA LEU A 4 24.78 -15.28 4.83
C LEU A 4 24.88 -16.70 4.23
N PHE A 5 25.07 -16.84 2.92
CA PHE A 5 25.28 -18.13 2.26
C PHE A 5 26.62 -18.76 2.69
N LEU A 6 27.68 -17.95 2.81
CA LEU A 6 28.98 -18.42 3.30
C LEU A 6 28.92 -18.78 4.80
N GLU A 7 28.16 -18.02 5.60
CA GLU A 7 27.91 -18.32 7.02
C GLU A 7 27.19 -19.67 7.20
N ASN A 8 26.17 -19.95 6.38
CA ASN A 8 25.42 -21.21 6.44
C ASN A 8 26.14 -22.40 5.76
N HIS A 9 27.15 -22.12 4.92
CA HIS A 9 27.94 -23.14 4.23
C HIS A 9 29.44 -22.84 4.35
N PRO A 10 30.01 -22.96 5.57
CA PRO A 10 31.39 -22.53 5.85
C PRO A 10 32.45 -23.31 5.06
N ASN A 11 32.11 -24.52 4.58
CA ASN A 11 33.01 -25.36 3.78
C ASN A 11 33.06 -24.97 2.30
N LEU A 12 32.22 -24.04 1.84
CA LEU A 12 32.15 -23.62 0.45
C LEU A 12 32.79 -22.23 0.31
N GLN A 13 33.96 -22.17 -0.34
CA GLN A 13 34.53 -20.90 -0.80
C GLN A 13 33.98 -20.57 -2.19
N VAL A 14 32.89 -19.80 -2.23
CA VAL A 14 32.27 -19.33 -3.49
C VAL A 14 32.45 -17.83 -3.61
N GLY A 15 33.11 -17.38 -4.69
CA GLY A 15 33.21 -15.96 -5.03
C GLY A 15 31.84 -15.34 -5.34
N TYR A 16 31.69 -14.04 -5.06
CA TYR A 16 30.42 -13.32 -5.22
C TYR A 16 29.82 -13.45 -6.63
N ASP A 17 30.64 -13.34 -7.68
CA ASP A 17 30.14 -13.42 -9.06
C ASP A 17 29.63 -14.82 -9.44
N SER A 18 30.30 -15.88 -8.97
CA SER A 18 29.86 -17.27 -9.14
C SER A 18 28.55 -17.54 -8.41
N TYR A 19 28.40 -17.03 -7.18
CA TYR A 19 27.14 -17.05 -6.44
C TYR A 19 26.05 -16.29 -7.19
N ARG A 20 26.33 -15.06 -7.63
CA ARG A 20 25.39 -14.20 -8.36
C ARG A 20 24.88 -14.87 -9.63
N LYS A 21 25.76 -15.44 -10.45
CA LYS A 21 25.40 -16.15 -11.70
C LYS A 21 24.46 -17.33 -11.43
N ARG A 22 24.71 -18.12 -10.38
CA ARG A 22 23.86 -19.26 -10.02
C ARG A 22 22.50 -18.84 -9.48
N VAL A 23 22.45 -17.75 -8.71
CA VAL A 23 21.20 -17.18 -8.18
C VAL A 23 20.34 -16.63 -9.33
N VAL A 24 20.94 -15.89 -10.28
CA VAL A 24 20.26 -15.40 -11.49
C VAL A 24 19.77 -16.55 -12.38
N ALA A 25 20.58 -17.61 -12.55
CA ALA A 25 20.19 -18.80 -13.31
C ALA A 25 19.00 -19.55 -12.70
N LYS A 26 18.74 -19.37 -11.40
CA LYS A 26 17.55 -19.88 -10.71
C LYS A 26 16.34 -18.94 -10.80
N GLY A 27 16.42 -17.89 -11.61
CA GLY A 27 15.37 -16.88 -11.74
C GLY A 27 15.29 -15.92 -10.55
N ILE A 28 16.26 -15.95 -9.64
CA ILE A 28 16.30 -15.07 -8.46
C ILE A 28 17.10 -13.82 -8.84
N SER A 29 16.42 -12.67 -8.90
CA SER A 29 17.10 -11.39 -9.16
C SER A 29 17.58 -10.74 -7.85
N PHE A 30 18.75 -10.11 -7.90
CA PHE A 30 19.21 -9.20 -6.85
C PHE A 30 18.55 -7.84 -7.06
N ALA A 31 17.24 -7.77 -6.87
CA ALA A 31 16.56 -6.49 -6.82
C ALA A 31 17.06 -5.74 -5.57
N LYS A 32 17.71 -4.59 -5.76
CA LYS A 32 17.73 -3.58 -4.70
C LYS A 32 16.27 -3.16 -4.55
N LEU A 33 15.58 -3.71 -3.54
CA LEU A 33 14.24 -3.28 -3.22
C LEU A 33 14.35 -1.79 -2.86
N GLY A 34 13.75 -0.94 -3.68
CA GLY A 34 13.69 0.51 -3.49
C GLY A 34 14.85 1.25 -4.13
N VAL A 35 14.48 2.15 -5.06
CA VAL A 35 15.36 3.26 -5.46
C VAL A 35 15.39 4.31 -4.34
N GLU A 36 14.31 4.40 -3.56
CA GLU A 36 14.18 5.34 -2.45
C GLU A 36 14.86 4.82 -1.19
N GLU A 37 15.80 5.61 -0.66
CA GLU A 37 16.48 5.31 0.59
C GLU A 37 15.69 5.92 1.76
N CYS A 38 15.46 5.14 2.82
CA CYS A 38 14.80 5.63 4.02
C CYS A 38 15.59 6.79 4.65
N GLU A 39 14.96 7.96 4.76
CA GLU A 39 15.57 9.18 5.32
C GLU A 39 16.08 8.97 6.75
N GLN A 40 15.35 8.26 7.60
CA GLN A 40 15.79 7.97 8.98
C GLN A 40 17.03 7.07 8.98
N CYS A 41 17.07 6.07 8.10
CA CYS A 41 18.25 5.22 7.95
C CYS A 41 19.44 6.00 7.38
N MET A 42 19.22 6.94 6.44
CA MET A 42 20.27 7.81 5.92
C MET A 42 20.80 8.75 7.02
N ALA A 43 19.91 9.37 7.79
CA ALA A 43 20.28 10.23 8.90
C ALA A 43 21.13 9.47 9.93
N PHE A 44 20.78 8.22 10.24
CA PHE A 44 21.58 7.39 11.12
C PHE A 44 22.93 6.98 10.51
N LYS A 45 23.03 6.74 9.20
CA LYS A 45 24.34 6.45 8.55
C LYS A 45 25.32 7.63 8.66
N LEU A 46 24.80 8.86 8.72
CA LEU A 46 25.60 10.07 8.91
C LEU A 46 25.84 10.40 10.39
N HIS A 47 25.22 9.64 11.30
CA HIS A 47 25.40 9.79 12.74
C HIS A 47 26.76 9.20 13.17
N GLU A 48 27.31 9.70 14.27
CA GLU A 48 28.67 9.38 14.74
C GLU A 48 28.85 7.90 15.12
N HIS A 49 27.78 7.23 15.56
CA HIS A 49 27.81 5.82 15.97
C HIS A 49 27.59 4.90 14.77
N SER A 50 28.40 3.84 14.66
CA SER A 50 28.27 2.87 13.57
C SER A 50 27.10 1.90 13.78
N GLN A 51 26.76 1.63 15.03
CA GLN A 51 25.64 0.79 15.42
C GLN A 51 24.75 1.46 16.47
N PRO A 52 23.43 1.32 16.37
CA PRO A 52 22.50 1.99 17.28
C PRO A 52 22.52 1.40 18.71
N GLN A 53 23.26 0.31 18.96
CA GLN A 53 23.48 -0.24 20.29
C GLN A 53 24.71 0.34 21.01
N GLU A 54 25.57 1.10 20.32
CA GLU A 54 26.83 1.61 20.87
C GLU A 54 26.60 2.58 22.04
N ASN A 55 25.53 3.36 21.99
CA ASN A 55 25.21 4.31 23.05
C ASN A 55 23.70 4.29 23.35
N PRO A 56 23.29 3.64 24.45
CA PRO A 56 21.89 3.56 24.88
C PRO A 56 21.29 4.92 25.25
N ASP A 57 22.10 5.93 25.58
CA ASP A 57 21.62 7.25 26.00
C ASP A 57 21.47 8.23 24.83
N CYS A 58 22.02 7.89 23.66
CA CYS A 58 21.90 8.71 22.46
C CYS A 58 20.49 8.64 21.86
N ASP A 59 19.85 9.80 21.66
CA ASP A 59 18.49 9.87 21.12
C ASP A 59 18.41 9.37 19.67
N SER A 60 19.38 9.68 18.82
CA SER A 60 19.46 9.16 17.44
C SER A 60 19.53 7.62 17.42
N CYS A 61 20.27 7.02 18.35
CA CYS A 61 20.35 5.57 18.52
C CYS A 61 19.01 4.97 18.97
N LYS A 62 18.34 5.57 19.95
CA LYS A 62 17.01 5.14 20.42
C LYS A 62 15.97 5.21 19.30
N ILE A 63 15.97 6.30 18.53
CA ILE A 63 15.08 6.50 17.38
C ILE A 63 15.36 5.41 16.34
N GLN A 64 16.62 5.16 15.99
CA GLN A 64 16.98 4.14 15.02
C GLN A 64 16.63 2.71 15.47
N LEU A 65 16.83 2.37 16.75
CA LEU A 65 16.41 1.07 17.30
C LEU A 65 14.90 0.88 17.18
N LYS A 66 14.13 1.93 17.50
CA LYS A 66 12.67 1.91 17.40
C LYS A 66 12.22 1.78 15.94
N HIS A 67 12.78 2.60 15.05
CA HIS A 67 12.54 2.53 13.62
C HIS A 67 12.84 1.13 13.07
N LYS A 68 13.99 0.55 13.46
CA LYS A 68 14.38 -0.82 13.12
C LYS A 68 13.38 -1.86 13.59
N ARG A 69 12.97 -1.78 14.85
CA ARG A 69 11.98 -2.69 15.42
C ARG A 69 10.65 -2.60 14.67
N ASN A 70 10.20 -1.38 14.36
CA ASN A 70 8.95 -1.15 13.64
C ASN A 70 8.98 -1.73 12.23
N TYR A 71 10.00 -1.40 11.41
CA TYR A 71 10.02 -1.91 10.04
C TYR A 71 10.20 -3.43 10.01
N VAL A 72 11.00 -4.02 10.91
CA VAL A 72 11.15 -5.49 10.98
C VAL A 72 9.83 -6.13 11.37
N SER A 73 9.16 -5.63 12.41
CA SER A 73 7.87 -6.15 12.86
C SER A 73 6.81 -6.03 11.76
N GLY A 74 6.71 -4.87 11.11
CA GLY A 74 5.77 -4.64 10.01
C GLY A 74 5.97 -5.63 8.86
N ARG A 75 7.22 -5.95 8.51
CA ARG A 75 7.52 -6.93 7.45
C ARG A 75 7.19 -8.36 7.85
N ILE A 76 7.40 -8.74 9.11
CA ILE A 76 7.00 -10.06 9.62
C ILE A 76 5.48 -10.22 9.52
N HIS A 77 4.71 -9.24 9.97
CA HIS A 77 3.25 -9.27 9.92
C HIS A 77 2.71 -9.22 8.49
N TYR A 78 3.30 -8.38 7.63
CA TYR A 78 2.95 -8.33 6.21
C TYR A 78 3.15 -9.69 5.53
N LYS A 79 4.26 -10.37 5.85
CA LYS A 79 4.54 -11.71 5.33
C LYS A 79 3.57 -12.75 5.88
N LYS A 80 3.26 -12.69 7.18
CA LYS A 80 2.27 -13.57 7.81
C LYS A 80 0.90 -13.45 7.11
N ASP A 81 0.37 -12.23 7.00
CA ASP A 81 -0.90 -11.96 6.31
C ASP A 81 -0.87 -12.40 4.83
N ALA A 82 0.28 -12.33 4.16
CA ALA A 82 0.45 -12.80 2.79
C ALA A 82 0.42 -14.33 2.65
N GLU A 83 0.89 -15.05 3.67
CA GLU A 83 0.91 -16.52 3.74
C GLU A 83 -0.44 -17.10 4.20
N GLU A 84 -1.30 -16.30 4.82
CA GLU A 84 -2.65 -16.71 5.18
C GLU A 84 -3.52 -16.96 3.92
N ASP A 85 -4.21 -18.11 3.93
CA ASP A 85 -5.16 -18.56 2.91
C ASP A 85 -6.52 -18.86 3.59
N PRO A 86 -7.26 -17.81 3.97
CA PRO A 86 -8.56 -17.97 4.61
C PRO A 86 -9.59 -18.58 3.65
N ASP A 87 -10.60 -19.24 4.22
CA ASP A 87 -11.72 -19.76 3.43
C ASP A 87 -12.46 -18.62 2.71
N GLU A 88 -13.05 -18.94 1.57
CA GLU A 88 -13.86 -18.01 0.77
C GLU A 88 -14.94 -17.33 1.62
N GLY A 89 -15.11 -16.01 1.43
CA GLY A 89 -16.08 -15.23 2.20
C GLY A 89 -15.61 -14.80 3.59
N THR A 90 -14.42 -15.19 4.03
CA THR A 90 -13.91 -14.88 5.38
C THR A 90 -13.13 -13.56 5.40
N THR A 91 -11.84 -13.61 5.04
CA THR A 91 -10.94 -12.46 5.13
C THR A 91 -10.26 -12.19 3.80
N ILE A 92 -10.13 -10.92 3.43
CA ILE A 92 -9.32 -10.48 2.30
C ILE A 92 -8.15 -9.64 2.81
N TYR A 93 -6.94 -10.00 2.38
CA TYR A 93 -5.71 -9.26 2.64
C TYR A 93 -5.26 -8.57 1.36
N VAL A 94 -5.19 -7.24 1.38
CA VAL A 94 -4.73 -6.43 0.23
C VAL A 94 -3.68 -5.41 0.66
N ALA A 95 -2.83 -5.00 -0.28
CA ALA A 95 -2.05 -3.78 -0.19
C ALA A 95 -2.71 -2.69 -1.02
N ALA A 96 -2.90 -1.52 -0.44
CA ALA A 96 -3.37 -0.32 -1.12
C ALA A 96 -2.20 0.62 -1.39
N ASP A 97 -2.07 1.06 -2.64
CA ASP A 97 -1.12 2.10 -3.02
C ASP A 97 -1.63 2.90 -4.22
N MET A 98 -1.32 4.21 -4.22
CA MET A 98 -1.62 5.09 -5.33
C MET A 98 -0.43 5.14 -6.29
N GLN A 99 -0.65 4.73 -7.54
CA GLN A 99 0.38 4.83 -8.55
C GLN A 99 0.80 6.28 -8.75
N LYS A 100 2.08 6.48 -9.11
CA LYS A 100 2.56 7.78 -9.57
C LYS A 100 1.62 8.38 -10.61
N VAL A 101 1.49 9.70 -10.58
CA VAL A 101 0.63 10.46 -11.49
C VAL A 101 0.91 10.08 -12.95
N ILE A 102 -0.15 9.68 -13.66
CA ILE A 102 -0.08 9.32 -15.08
C ILE A 102 -0.48 10.54 -15.90
N MET A 103 0.42 10.98 -16.79
CA MET A 103 0.18 12.11 -17.69
C MET A 103 -0.18 11.59 -19.08
N LEU A 104 -1.35 11.98 -19.58
CA LEU A 104 -1.88 11.55 -20.88
C LEU A 104 -2.01 12.76 -21.84
N PRO A 105 -1.68 12.65 -23.13
CA PRO A 105 -1.13 11.46 -23.78
C PRO A 105 0.28 11.11 -23.29
N SER A 106 0.60 9.82 -23.30
CA SER A 106 1.94 9.28 -23.10
C SER A 106 2.43 8.69 -24.42
N MET A 107 3.33 9.43 -25.08
CA MET A 107 3.91 9.07 -26.38
C MET A 107 5.43 9.26 -26.35
N PRO A 108 6.19 8.29 -25.80
CA PRO A 108 7.64 8.35 -25.78
C PRO A 108 8.21 8.50 -27.20
N GLY A 109 9.04 9.52 -27.41
CA GLY A 109 9.65 9.83 -28.71
C GLY A 109 8.95 10.96 -29.49
N VAL A 110 7.75 11.37 -29.09
CA VAL A 110 7.05 12.51 -29.70
C VAL A 110 7.26 13.75 -28.83
N LYS A 111 8.23 14.60 -29.20
CA LYS A 111 8.57 15.81 -28.40
C LYS A 111 7.39 16.74 -28.17
N SER A 112 6.51 16.92 -29.16
CA SER A 112 5.32 17.78 -29.04
C SER A 112 4.39 17.33 -27.91
N CYS A 113 4.34 16.04 -27.60
CA CYS A 113 3.56 15.47 -26.49
C CYS A 113 3.96 16.04 -25.12
N VAL A 114 5.20 16.49 -24.97
CA VAL A 114 5.71 17.06 -23.71
C VAL A 114 5.27 18.52 -23.53
N PHE A 115 4.96 19.21 -24.62
CA PHE A 115 4.62 20.64 -24.63
C PHE A 115 3.12 20.93 -24.66
N VAL A 116 2.28 19.91 -24.82
CA VAL A 116 0.82 20.05 -24.73
C VAL A 116 0.35 19.93 -23.28
N ASN A 117 -0.78 20.57 -22.97
CA ASN A 117 -1.48 20.30 -21.72
C ASN A 117 -1.89 18.82 -21.70
N ARG A 118 -1.48 18.12 -20.64
CA ARG A 118 -1.72 16.69 -20.49
C ARG A 118 -2.73 16.46 -19.38
N LEU A 119 -3.67 15.56 -19.66
CA LEU A 119 -4.64 15.07 -18.70
C LEU A 119 -3.93 14.26 -17.61
N VAL A 120 -4.19 14.63 -16.37
CA VAL A 120 -3.73 13.90 -15.19
C VAL A 120 -4.72 12.77 -14.90
N ALA A 121 -4.23 11.53 -14.92
CA ALA A 121 -4.95 10.33 -14.52
C ALA A 121 -4.39 9.77 -13.22
N TYR A 122 -5.30 9.26 -12.39
CA TYR A 122 -5.03 8.69 -11.08
C TYR A 122 -5.42 7.21 -11.07
N HIS A 123 -4.65 6.43 -10.32
CA HIS A 123 -4.83 4.98 -10.20
C HIS A 123 -4.54 4.54 -8.78
N GLU A 124 -5.60 4.21 -8.04
CA GLU A 124 -5.54 3.61 -6.72
C GLU A 124 -5.66 2.09 -6.88
N THR A 125 -4.67 1.34 -6.38
CA THR A 125 -4.61 -0.11 -6.56
C THR A 125 -4.76 -0.82 -5.22
N PHE A 126 -5.64 -1.82 -5.18
CA PHE A 126 -5.79 -2.77 -4.08
C PHE A 126 -5.34 -4.15 -4.56
N ALA A 127 -4.08 -4.48 -4.30
CA ALA A 127 -3.46 -5.70 -4.76
C ALA A 127 -3.51 -6.79 -3.66
N PRO A 128 -4.15 -7.95 -3.88
CA PRO A 128 -4.21 -8.98 -2.88
C PRO A 128 -2.81 -9.52 -2.52
N LEU A 129 -2.62 -9.80 -1.23
CA LEU A 129 -1.34 -10.25 -0.69
C LEU A 129 -1.05 -11.71 -1.02
N GLY A 130 0.24 -12.05 -1.08
CA GLY A 130 0.71 -13.41 -1.27
C GLY A 130 0.76 -13.84 -2.73
N ASP A 131 1.19 -15.08 -2.92
CA ASP A 131 1.29 -15.71 -4.24
C ASP A 131 -0.08 -16.24 -4.65
N GLN A 132 -0.74 -15.53 -5.57
CA GLN A 132 -2.09 -15.87 -6.05
C GLN A 132 -2.18 -17.29 -6.62
N TYR A 133 -1.08 -17.81 -7.17
CA TYR A 133 -1.05 -19.16 -7.76
C TYR A 133 -1.09 -20.28 -6.70
N LYS A 134 -0.82 -19.96 -5.43
CA LYS A 134 -0.81 -20.92 -4.32
C LYS A 134 -2.09 -20.87 -3.48
N LYS A 135 -2.91 -19.85 -3.65
CA LYS A 135 -4.13 -19.65 -2.86
C LYS A 135 -5.28 -20.45 -3.47
N LYS A 136 -6.07 -21.08 -2.61
CA LYS A 136 -7.27 -21.83 -3.06
C LYS A 136 -8.27 -20.90 -3.76
N HIS A 137 -8.37 -19.67 -3.28
CA HIS A 137 -9.27 -18.65 -3.81
C HIS A 137 -8.46 -17.43 -4.27
N ALA A 138 -7.85 -17.54 -5.45
CA ALA A 138 -7.09 -16.44 -6.04
C ALA A 138 -7.99 -15.20 -6.22
N LYS A 139 -7.58 -14.06 -5.67
CA LYS A 139 -8.31 -12.80 -5.79
C LYS A 139 -7.62 -11.92 -6.81
N GLN A 140 -8.41 -11.20 -7.59
CA GLN A 140 -7.91 -10.26 -8.58
C GLN A 140 -7.51 -8.95 -7.92
N VAL A 141 -6.56 -8.25 -8.52
CA VAL A 141 -6.26 -6.85 -8.19
C VAL A 141 -7.51 -6.02 -8.45
N THR A 142 -7.87 -5.15 -7.51
CA THR A 142 -8.91 -4.12 -7.74
C THR A 142 -8.23 -2.81 -8.08
N SER A 143 -8.56 -2.22 -9.22
CA SER A 143 -7.96 -0.97 -9.72
C SER A 143 -9.05 0.09 -9.83
N ILE A 144 -8.91 1.19 -9.08
CA ILE A 144 -9.83 2.32 -9.11
C ILE A 144 -9.16 3.45 -9.89
N LEU A 145 -9.79 3.88 -10.99
CA LEU A 145 -9.24 4.82 -11.96
C LEU A 145 -10.13 6.06 -12.08
N TRP A 146 -9.53 7.23 -12.16
CA TRP A 146 -10.20 8.47 -12.53
C TRP A 146 -9.20 9.47 -13.11
N HIS A 147 -9.68 10.62 -13.57
CA HIS A 147 -8.83 11.70 -14.05
C HIS A 147 -9.25 13.04 -13.44
N GLU A 148 -8.37 14.04 -13.53
CA GLU A 148 -8.56 15.37 -12.93
C GLU A 148 -9.83 16.10 -13.39
N GLY A 149 -10.35 15.76 -14.58
CA GLY A 149 -11.62 16.27 -15.09
C GLY A 149 -12.86 15.74 -14.36
N ILE A 150 -12.72 14.70 -13.54
CA ILE A 150 -13.80 14.14 -12.71
C ILE A 150 -13.63 14.61 -11.27
N SER A 151 -12.45 14.34 -10.69
CA SER A 151 -12.05 14.88 -9.39
C SER A 151 -10.54 14.90 -9.24
N GLY A 152 -10.05 15.58 -8.21
CA GLY A 152 -8.64 15.67 -7.86
C GLY A 152 -8.14 14.45 -7.11
N ARG A 153 -7.14 14.67 -6.25
CA ARG A 153 -6.51 13.65 -5.39
C ARG A 153 -6.43 14.10 -3.93
N SER A 154 -7.44 14.84 -3.48
CA SER A 154 -7.56 15.25 -2.09
C SER A 154 -7.76 14.04 -1.16
N ALA A 155 -7.59 14.22 0.15
CA ALA A 155 -7.88 13.15 1.11
C ALA A 155 -9.33 12.63 0.99
N ALA A 156 -10.30 13.50 0.63
CA ALA A 156 -11.68 13.10 0.39
C ALA A 156 -11.81 12.26 -0.90
N ASP A 157 -11.12 12.66 -1.98
CA ASP A 157 -11.15 11.92 -3.24
C ASP A 157 -10.60 10.50 -3.08
N VAL A 158 -9.45 10.39 -2.43
CA VAL A 158 -8.83 9.09 -2.10
C VAL A 158 -9.76 8.28 -1.19
N THR A 159 -10.39 8.91 -0.19
CA THR A 159 -11.34 8.23 0.70
C THR A 159 -12.53 7.65 -0.07
N SER A 160 -13.08 8.36 -1.06
CA SER A 160 -14.11 7.83 -1.95
C SER A 160 -13.63 6.61 -2.74
N ALA A 161 -12.40 6.63 -3.25
CA ALA A 161 -11.80 5.47 -3.93
C ALA A 161 -11.67 4.25 -2.99
N PHE A 162 -11.24 4.46 -1.74
CA PHE A 162 -11.19 3.41 -0.71
C PHE A 162 -12.58 2.86 -0.40
N ILE A 163 -13.58 3.71 -0.23
CA ILE A 163 -14.96 3.26 0.03
C ILE A 163 -15.50 2.43 -1.14
N LYS A 164 -15.24 2.84 -2.39
CA LYS A 164 -15.62 2.07 -3.57
C LYS A 164 -14.99 0.68 -3.56
N ALA A 165 -13.68 0.60 -3.32
CA ALA A 165 -12.96 -0.68 -3.26
C ALA A 165 -13.45 -1.55 -2.09
N ILE A 166 -13.64 -0.98 -0.90
CA ILE A 166 -14.15 -1.68 0.30
C ILE A 166 -15.55 -2.21 0.05
N SER A 167 -16.42 -1.43 -0.61
CA SER A 167 -17.76 -1.90 -1.00
C SER A 167 -17.68 -3.15 -1.86
N MET A 168 -16.82 -3.11 -2.89
CA MET A 168 -16.68 -4.23 -3.83
C MET A 168 -16.06 -5.46 -3.19
N MET A 169 -15.10 -5.29 -2.27
CA MET A 169 -14.49 -6.39 -1.53
C MET A 169 -15.42 -6.94 -0.43
N GLY A 170 -16.30 -6.10 0.12
CA GLY A 170 -17.29 -6.48 1.12
C GLY A 170 -18.37 -7.44 0.61
N GLU A 171 -18.61 -7.45 -0.70
CA GLU A 171 -19.43 -8.48 -1.37
C GLU A 171 -18.77 -9.87 -1.27
N ASP A 172 -17.44 -9.91 -1.22
CA ASP A 172 -16.63 -11.13 -1.28
C ASP A 172 -16.11 -11.61 0.08
N ALA A 173 -16.10 -10.76 1.12
CA ALA A 173 -15.54 -11.08 2.42
C ALA A 173 -16.14 -10.29 3.59
N LYS A 174 -16.17 -10.94 4.76
CA LYS A 174 -16.61 -10.32 6.01
C LYS A 174 -15.53 -9.41 6.60
N ASP A 175 -14.28 -9.79 6.48
CA ASP A 175 -13.16 -9.07 7.10
C ASP A 175 -12.19 -8.60 6.01
N ILE A 176 -11.78 -7.33 6.07
CA ILE A 176 -10.85 -6.75 5.10
C ILE A 176 -9.65 -6.18 5.86
N VAL A 177 -8.46 -6.61 5.49
CA VAL A 177 -7.19 -6.10 6.01
C VAL A 177 -6.44 -5.42 4.88
N ILE A 178 -6.19 -4.12 5.03
CA ILE A 178 -5.58 -3.26 4.04
C ILE A 178 -4.23 -2.76 4.56
N TRP A 179 -3.16 -3.18 3.89
CA TRP A 179 -1.82 -2.69 4.13
C TRP A 179 -1.56 -1.43 3.31
N CYS A 180 -1.13 -0.36 3.96
CA CYS A 180 -0.87 0.94 3.32
C CYS A 180 0.57 1.40 3.59
N ASP A 181 1.06 2.30 2.74
CA ASP A 181 2.23 3.12 3.03
C ASP A 181 1.88 4.16 4.12
N ASN A 182 2.88 4.89 4.63
CA ASN A 182 2.69 5.84 5.72
C ASN A 182 2.47 7.27 5.19
N CYS A 183 1.48 7.46 4.31
CA CYS A 183 1.20 8.76 3.70
C CYS A 183 0.01 9.48 4.37
N SER A 184 0.31 10.48 5.20
CA SER A 184 -0.73 11.26 5.90
C SER A 184 -1.65 12.04 4.96
N ALA A 185 -1.18 12.44 3.78
CA ALA A 185 -1.99 13.19 2.82
C ALA A 185 -3.02 12.30 2.11
N GLN A 186 -2.72 11.01 1.92
CA GLN A 186 -3.53 10.10 1.10
C GLN A 186 -4.34 9.12 1.97
N ASN A 187 -3.67 8.27 2.75
CA ASN A 187 -4.29 7.10 3.38
C ASN A 187 -4.15 7.03 4.90
N LYS A 188 -3.41 7.94 5.53
CA LYS A 188 -3.27 8.01 6.99
C LYS A 188 -3.78 9.33 7.56
N ASN A 189 -5.08 9.57 7.37
CA ASN A 189 -5.75 10.78 7.83
C ASN A 189 -7.11 10.48 8.45
N TRP A 190 -7.61 11.47 9.19
CA TRP A 190 -8.90 11.40 9.85
C TRP A 190 -10.08 11.35 8.89
N THR A 191 -9.95 11.95 7.69
CA THR A 191 -10.99 11.89 6.66
C THR A 191 -11.28 10.43 6.30
N LEU A 192 -10.25 9.64 6.01
CA LEU A 192 -10.38 8.21 5.70
C LEU A 192 -11.00 7.45 6.87
N PHE A 193 -10.41 7.55 8.07
CA PHE A 193 -10.85 6.77 9.23
C PHE A 193 -12.32 7.05 9.62
N THR A 194 -12.71 8.32 9.65
CA THR A 194 -14.06 8.72 10.05
C THR A 194 -15.09 8.39 8.97
N SER A 195 -14.72 8.49 7.70
CA SER A 195 -15.61 8.18 6.57
C SER A 195 -15.86 6.70 6.42
N ILE A 196 -14.81 5.87 6.53
CA ILE A 196 -14.98 4.41 6.58
C ILE A 196 -15.79 4.01 7.81
N THR A 197 -15.56 4.71 8.93
CA THR A 197 -16.36 4.54 10.15
C THR A 197 -17.85 4.76 9.87
N ARG A 198 -18.17 5.87 9.21
CA ARG A 198 -19.55 6.18 8.81
C ARG A 198 -20.10 5.19 7.78
N TYR A 199 -19.31 4.84 6.77
CA TYR A 199 -19.72 4.01 5.65
C TYR A 199 -20.19 2.62 6.10
N ILE A 200 -19.36 1.88 6.85
CA ILE A 200 -19.74 0.52 7.29
C ILE A 200 -20.92 0.57 8.31
N ASN A 201 -21.17 1.71 8.96
CA ASN A 201 -22.34 1.91 9.83
C ASN A 201 -23.61 2.31 9.08
N SER A 202 -23.53 2.61 7.78
CA SER A 202 -24.64 3.26 7.06
C SER A 202 -25.78 2.31 6.66
N ASN A 203 -25.71 1.01 7.02
CA ASN A 203 -26.61 -0.07 6.57
C ASN A 203 -26.83 -0.10 5.04
N ALA A 204 -25.89 0.46 4.28
CA ALA A 204 -25.96 0.52 2.83
C ALA A 204 -25.38 -0.76 2.21
N GLY A 205 -26.26 -1.69 1.82
CA GLY A 205 -25.87 -2.90 1.10
C GLY A 205 -25.13 -3.94 1.94
N VAL A 206 -24.43 -4.86 1.27
CA VAL A 206 -23.59 -5.89 1.91
C VAL A 206 -22.25 -5.25 2.27
N LEU A 207 -22.05 -5.02 3.56
CA LEU A 207 -20.87 -4.34 4.09
C LEU A 207 -19.97 -5.35 4.83
N PRO A 208 -18.63 -5.16 4.80
CA PRO A 208 -17.73 -5.96 5.60
C PRO A 208 -18.03 -5.72 7.08
N LYS A 209 -17.88 -6.77 7.90
CA LYS A 209 -17.97 -6.70 9.35
C LYS A 209 -16.82 -5.92 9.96
N THR A 210 -15.60 -6.12 9.43
CA THR A 210 -14.41 -5.41 9.91
C THR A 210 -13.57 -4.90 8.75
N VAL A 211 -12.98 -3.72 8.97
CA VAL A 211 -11.93 -3.17 8.11
C VAL A 211 -10.76 -2.78 9.00
N THR A 212 -9.58 -3.29 8.68
CA THR A 212 -8.34 -3.08 9.44
C THR A 212 -7.30 -2.44 8.52
N PHE A 213 -6.79 -1.28 8.91
CA PHE A 213 -5.67 -0.63 8.25
C PHE A 213 -4.38 -0.97 8.98
N LYS A 214 -3.40 -1.52 8.28
CA LYS A 214 -2.05 -1.76 8.78
C LYS A 214 -1.07 -0.89 8.00
N TYR A 215 -0.18 -0.20 8.71
CA TYR A 215 0.76 0.73 8.10
C TYR A 215 2.19 0.21 8.19
N LEU A 216 2.90 0.21 7.07
CA LEU A 216 4.34 -0.05 7.05
C LEU A 216 5.11 1.17 7.57
N GLU A 217 6.32 0.93 8.07
CA GLU A 217 7.23 1.99 8.51
C GLU A 217 7.73 2.79 7.28
N THR A 218 7.77 4.12 7.40
CA THR A 218 8.18 5.02 6.31
C THR A 218 9.58 4.67 5.78
N GLY A 219 9.76 4.70 4.46
CA GLY A 219 11.02 4.32 3.80
C GLY A 219 11.28 2.80 3.75
N HIS A 220 10.34 1.99 4.26
CA HIS A 220 10.38 0.52 4.21
C HIS A 220 9.05 -0.06 3.67
N THR A 221 8.42 0.64 2.73
CA THR A 221 7.04 0.46 2.26
C THR A 221 6.94 -0.34 0.96
N PHE A 222 7.59 -1.51 0.87
CA PHE A 222 7.44 -2.37 -0.31
C PHE A 222 6.12 -3.12 -0.30
N LEU A 223 5.18 -2.72 -1.14
CA LEU A 223 3.83 -3.27 -1.22
C LEU A 223 3.66 -4.17 -2.45
N SER A 224 2.71 -5.09 -2.43
CA SER A 224 2.38 -5.91 -3.60
C SER A 224 1.81 -5.05 -4.74
N ALA A 225 1.20 -3.91 -4.42
CA ALA A 225 0.71 -2.93 -5.38
C ALA A 225 1.83 -2.38 -6.29
N ASP A 226 3.05 -2.15 -5.76
CA ASP A 226 4.22 -1.71 -6.53
C ASP A 226 4.51 -2.62 -7.73
N SER A 227 4.37 -3.93 -7.53
CA SER A 227 4.60 -4.93 -8.58
C SER A 227 3.57 -4.79 -9.70
N PHE A 228 2.31 -4.52 -9.35
CA PHE A 228 1.25 -4.30 -10.31
C PHE A 228 1.44 -2.98 -11.07
N HIS A 229 1.82 -1.89 -10.40
CA HIS A 229 2.17 -0.63 -11.08
C HIS A 229 3.32 -0.81 -12.07
N GLY A 230 4.35 -1.57 -11.69
CA GLY A 230 5.45 -1.93 -12.60
C GLY A 230 4.96 -2.68 -13.85
N LEU A 231 3.97 -3.57 -13.72
CA LEU A 231 3.33 -4.22 -14.87
C LEU A 231 2.55 -3.24 -15.75
N VAL A 232 1.77 -2.34 -15.15
CA VAL A 232 1.03 -1.29 -15.87
C VAL A 232 2.01 -0.42 -16.68
N GLU A 233 3.08 0.06 -16.05
CA GLU A 233 4.09 0.88 -16.73
C GLU A 233 4.81 0.14 -17.86
N ASN A 234 5.09 -1.16 -17.67
CA ASN A 234 5.65 -2.00 -18.71
C ASN A 234 4.69 -2.12 -19.90
N ASN A 235 3.40 -2.32 -19.64
CA ASN A 235 2.40 -2.43 -20.69
C ASN A 235 2.17 -1.08 -21.40
N MET A 236 2.16 0.05 -20.69
CA MET A 236 2.14 1.38 -21.31
C MET A 236 3.35 1.57 -22.24
N ARG A 237 4.57 1.22 -21.78
CA ARG A 237 5.78 1.30 -22.62
C ARG A 237 5.72 0.41 -23.85
N ARG A 238 5.20 -0.81 -23.72
CA ARG A 238 5.03 -1.76 -24.85
C ARG A 238 4.01 -1.28 -25.87
N ARG A 239 2.89 -0.71 -25.41
CA ARG A 239 1.87 -0.09 -26.27
C ARG A 239 2.41 1.12 -27.03
N LYS A 240 3.50 1.73 -26.53
CA LYS A 240 4.16 2.96 -27.01
C LYS A 240 3.28 4.19 -26.87
N ASN A 241 2.09 4.19 -27.44
CA ASN A 241 1.20 5.34 -27.44
C ASN A 241 -0.05 5.05 -26.61
N VAL A 242 -0.26 5.86 -25.57
CA VAL A 242 -1.49 5.89 -24.77
C VAL A 242 -2.05 7.30 -24.90
N TYR A 243 -3.10 7.47 -25.70
CA TYR A 243 -3.53 8.79 -26.14
C TYR A 243 -4.48 9.46 -25.15
N ASN A 244 -5.39 8.67 -24.57
CA ASN A 244 -6.46 9.17 -23.72
C ASN A 244 -6.70 8.27 -22.50
N PHE A 245 -7.63 8.69 -21.65
CA PHE A 245 -7.96 7.94 -20.42
C PHE A 245 -8.48 6.53 -20.71
N HIS A 246 -9.29 6.34 -21.76
CA HIS A 246 -9.80 5.03 -22.15
C HIS A 246 -8.68 4.06 -22.58
N ASP A 247 -7.67 4.55 -23.31
CA ASP A 247 -6.47 3.75 -23.62
C ASP A 247 -5.76 3.32 -22.34
N PHE A 248 -5.64 4.21 -21.35
CA PHE A 248 -5.02 3.91 -20.06
C PHE A 248 -5.82 2.85 -19.29
N VAL A 249 -7.15 2.98 -19.22
CA VAL A 249 -8.03 1.96 -18.63
C VAL A 249 -7.84 0.60 -19.31
N THR A 250 -7.79 0.58 -20.64
CA THR A 250 -7.55 -0.65 -21.42
C THR A 250 -6.19 -1.27 -21.08
N VAL A 251 -5.16 -0.45 -20.87
CA VAL A 251 -3.85 -0.94 -20.44
C VAL A 251 -3.94 -1.61 -19.07
N VAL A 252 -4.63 -0.99 -18.11
CA VAL A 252 -4.80 -1.55 -16.76
C VAL A 252 -5.60 -2.86 -16.81
N GLN A 253 -6.73 -2.90 -17.52
CA GLN A 253 -7.59 -4.09 -17.66
C GLN A 253 -6.88 -5.29 -18.29
N THR A 254 -5.84 -5.06 -19.10
CA THR A 254 -5.07 -6.12 -19.77
C THR A 254 -3.82 -6.54 -18.99
N CYS A 255 -3.55 -5.94 -17.82
CA CYS A 255 -2.45 -6.34 -16.94
C CYS A 255 -2.78 -7.57 -16.08
N GLY A 256 -1.75 -8.33 -15.71
CA GLY A 256 -1.73 -9.14 -14.48
C GLY A 256 -2.92 -10.06 -14.18
N GLY A 257 -3.51 -10.71 -15.19
CA GLY A 257 -4.64 -11.63 -14.98
C GLY A 257 -6.02 -10.98 -14.95
N ALA A 258 -6.17 -9.82 -15.62
CA ALA A 258 -7.42 -9.07 -15.77
C ALA A 258 -7.95 -8.54 -14.43
N PRO A 259 -7.42 -7.41 -13.92
CA PRO A 259 -7.90 -6.81 -12.68
C PRO A 259 -9.37 -6.39 -12.76
N LYS A 260 -10.05 -6.40 -11.61
CA LYS A 260 -11.35 -5.77 -11.43
C LYS A 260 -11.14 -4.25 -11.49
N THR A 261 -11.37 -3.67 -12.66
CA THR A 261 -11.11 -2.25 -12.93
C THR A 261 -12.39 -1.44 -12.86
N VAL A 262 -12.36 -0.31 -12.15
CA VAL A 262 -13.49 0.60 -12.01
C VAL A 262 -13.08 2.01 -12.37
N GLU A 263 -13.81 2.60 -13.31
CA GLU A 263 -13.71 4.01 -13.66
C GLU A 263 -14.69 4.81 -12.78
N MET A 264 -14.16 5.59 -11.84
CA MET A 264 -15.01 6.45 -11.01
C MET A 264 -15.60 7.60 -11.81
N GLN A 265 -16.84 7.94 -11.49
CA GLN A 265 -17.58 9.07 -12.04
C GLN A 265 -17.76 10.17 -10.99
N TYR A 266 -18.24 11.34 -11.41
CA TYR A 266 -18.41 12.51 -10.53
C TYR A 266 -19.23 12.20 -9.27
N HIS A 267 -20.26 11.35 -9.39
CA HIS A 267 -21.14 10.98 -8.28
C HIS A 267 -20.51 9.97 -7.30
N ASP A 268 -19.38 9.34 -7.65
CA ASP A 268 -18.64 8.47 -6.73
C ASP A 268 -17.78 9.29 -5.74
N PHE A 269 -17.55 10.58 -6.03
CA PHE A 269 -16.80 11.50 -5.17
C PHE A 269 -17.76 12.22 -4.20
N VAL A 270 -17.52 12.03 -2.90
CA VAL A 270 -18.32 12.61 -1.83
C VAL A 270 -17.42 13.48 -0.97
N GLU A 271 -17.95 14.62 -0.51
CA GLU A 271 -17.26 15.39 0.51
C GLU A 271 -17.28 14.66 1.86
N TRP A 272 -16.09 14.33 2.32
CA TRP A 272 -15.88 13.64 3.57
C TRP A 272 -15.38 14.63 4.63
N ASP A 273 -16.28 15.06 5.51
CA ASP A 273 -15.89 15.86 6.68
C ASP A 273 -15.17 14.98 7.71
N LYS A 274 -14.01 15.47 8.18
CA LYS A 274 -13.19 14.85 9.21
C LYS A 274 -13.97 14.58 10.49
N ARG A 275 -14.97 15.42 10.84
CA ARG A 275 -15.83 15.31 12.05
C ARG A 275 -15.09 14.88 13.32
N VAL A 276 -13.84 15.34 13.49
CA VAL A 276 -13.06 15.11 14.70
C VAL A 276 -13.46 16.18 15.70
N SER A 277 -13.94 15.78 16.88
CA SER A 277 -14.30 16.74 17.92
C SER A 277 -13.05 17.48 18.40
N GLY A 278 -12.97 18.79 18.20
CA GLY A 278 -11.89 19.65 18.72
C GLY A 278 -11.95 19.89 20.23
N GLY A 279 -12.82 19.20 20.96
CA GLY A 279 -12.98 19.35 22.41
C GLY A 279 -11.72 18.89 23.16
N LYS A 280 -11.24 19.71 24.10
CA LYS A 280 -10.04 19.46 24.93
C LYS A 280 -10.06 18.15 25.72
N THR A 281 -11.21 17.49 25.80
CA THR A 281 -11.46 16.28 26.60
C THR A 281 -11.24 14.96 25.87
N VAL A 282 -11.09 14.93 24.54
CA VAL A 282 -10.89 13.68 23.79
C VAL A 282 -9.41 13.50 23.45
N LYS A 283 -8.75 12.52 24.07
CA LYS A 283 -7.36 12.13 23.76
C LYS A 283 -7.31 11.37 22.42
N ILE A 284 -7.25 12.12 21.33
CA ILE A 284 -7.09 11.55 19.98
C ILE A 284 -5.62 11.18 19.77
N PRO A 285 -5.29 9.96 19.30
CA PRO A 285 -3.90 9.58 19.04
C PRO A 285 -3.30 10.41 17.89
N TYR A 286 -2.01 10.73 17.97
CA TYR A 286 -1.33 11.37 16.85
C TYR A 286 -1.24 10.41 15.66
N LEU A 287 -1.51 10.88 14.43
CA LEU A 287 -1.45 10.05 13.21
C LEU A 287 -0.10 9.32 13.06
N LYS A 288 1.01 9.99 13.40
CA LYS A 288 2.35 9.39 13.38
C LYS A 288 2.52 8.19 14.32
N GLN A 289 1.66 8.04 15.34
CA GLN A 289 1.73 6.96 16.33
C GLN A 289 0.85 5.76 15.95
N ILE A 290 -0.02 5.87 14.94
CA ILE A 290 -0.92 4.79 14.53
C ILE A 290 -0.13 3.80 13.67
N GLN A 291 -0.04 2.54 14.08
CA GLN A 291 0.51 1.46 13.23
C GLN A 291 -0.59 0.57 12.68
N GLU A 292 -1.67 0.42 13.45
CA GLU A 292 -2.86 -0.29 13.04
C GLU A 292 -4.09 0.49 13.50
N ALA A 293 -5.07 0.61 12.61
CA ALA A 293 -6.39 1.12 12.92
C ALA A 293 -7.40 0.02 12.59
N GLN A 294 -7.94 -0.61 13.63
CA GLN A 294 -8.93 -1.66 13.51
C GLN A 294 -10.29 -1.11 13.93
N ARG A 295 -11.32 -1.53 13.20
CA ARG A 295 -12.69 -1.26 13.57
C ARG A 295 -13.51 -2.54 13.76
N ILE A 296 -14.30 -2.55 14.84
CA ILE A 296 -15.27 -3.61 15.18
C ILE A 296 -16.68 -3.02 15.04
N PHE A 297 -17.62 -3.75 14.42
CA PHE A 297 -19.04 -3.36 14.33
C PHE A 297 -19.90 -3.92 15.49
N PHE A 298 -21.06 -3.27 15.69
CA PHE A 298 -21.96 -3.23 16.85
C PHE A 298 -22.43 -4.55 17.50
N SER A 299 -22.48 -4.51 18.84
CA SER A 299 -23.73 -4.73 19.59
C SER A 299 -24.29 -3.37 20.02
N ASN A 300 -25.62 -3.27 20.18
CA ASN A 300 -26.40 -2.03 20.36
C ASN A 300 -25.69 -0.94 21.20
N TYR A 301 -25.63 0.29 20.66
CA TYR A 301 -25.33 1.59 21.31
C TYR A 301 -23.92 2.21 21.21
N TYR A 302 -22.86 1.57 20.70
CA TYR A 302 -21.53 2.24 20.58
C TYR A 302 -20.76 1.94 19.28
N THR A 303 -20.13 2.98 18.71
CA THR A 303 -19.10 2.84 17.68
C THR A 303 -17.72 2.85 18.33
N MET A 304 -16.95 1.78 18.17
CA MET A 304 -15.57 1.69 18.69
C MET A 304 -14.57 1.62 17.54
N MET A 305 -13.63 2.56 17.53
CA MET A 305 -12.47 2.57 16.63
C MET A 305 -11.23 2.38 17.49
N THR A 306 -10.51 1.30 17.25
CA THR A 306 -9.33 0.92 18.05
C THR A 306 -8.07 1.32 17.29
N PHE A 307 -7.25 2.15 17.92
CA PHE A 307 -5.94 2.52 17.40
C PHE A 307 -4.86 1.82 18.21
N LEU A 308 -4.06 1.00 17.55
CA LEU A 308 -2.91 0.37 18.17
C LEU A 308 -1.65 1.17 17.83
N LYS A 309 -0.92 1.56 18.89
CA LYS A 309 0.36 2.27 18.79
C LYS A 309 1.54 1.34 18.51
N SER A 310 1.32 0.05 18.73
CA SER A 310 2.24 -1.05 18.44
C SER A 310 1.41 -2.24 17.99
N VAL A 311 1.87 -2.94 16.94
CA VAL A 311 1.38 -4.29 16.65
C VAL A 311 1.94 -5.20 17.76
N THR A 312 1.25 -5.24 18.89
CA THR A 312 1.55 -6.12 20.03
C THR A 312 0.59 -7.30 19.96
N PHE A 313 1.11 -8.44 19.53
CA PHE A 313 0.59 -9.77 19.82
C PHE A 313 1.60 -10.48 20.71
#